data_AF-A0AA45WUT2-F1
#
_entry.id   AF-A0AA45WUT2-F1
#
_cell.length_a   1.000
_cell.length_b   1.000
_cell.length_c   1.000
_cell.angle_alpha   90.00
_cell.angle_beta   90.00
_cell.angle_gamma   90.00
#
_symmetry.space_group_name_H-M   'P 1'
#
loop_
_entity.id
_entity.type
_entity.pdbx_description
1 polymer ?
#
loop_
_entity_poly.entity_id
_entity_poly.type
_entity_poly.pdbx_seq_one_letter_code
_entity_poly.pdbx_strand_id
1 'polypeptide(L)'
;MDFFKFFMGESKKSKNVAKERLKLVLVHDRADCSQDFLDAIKGDLIRVISDYMVIDENELDIRMTRTKRDTDDAMVPALVANIPIKQMKDRKR
;
A
#
# COMPACT_ATOMS: atom_id res chain seq x y z
N MET A 1 -24.47 -30.55 -1.96
CA MET A 1 -24.04 -29.97 -0.67
C MET A 1 -23.00 -30.90 -0.03
N ASP A 2 -22.09 -31.50 -0.82
CA ASP A 2 -21.39 -32.73 -0.40
C ASP A 2 -19.87 -32.68 -0.57
N PHE A 3 -19.31 -31.54 -1.02
CA PHE A 3 -17.85 -31.36 -1.08
C PHE A 3 -17.22 -31.06 0.29
N PHE A 4 -17.98 -30.48 1.22
CA PHE A 4 -17.48 -30.10 2.55
C PHE A 4 -17.36 -31.28 3.52
N LYS A 5 -17.96 -32.43 3.22
CA LYS A 5 -18.03 -33.57 4.13
C LYS A 5 -16.78 -34.46 4.11
N PHE A 6 -15.97 -34.39 3.04
CA PHE A 6 -14.73 -35.17 2.90
C PHE A 6 -13.53 -34.56 3.63
N PHE A 7 -13.53 -33.25 3.88
CA PHE A 7 -12.45 -32.54 4.60
C PHE A 7 -12.62 -32.48 6.13
N MET A 8 -13.67 -33.12 6.67
CA MET A 8 -14.03 -33.04 8.09
C MET A 8 -13.52 -34.25 8.91
N GLY A 9 -12.73 -35.14 8.31
CA GLY A 9 -12.04 -36.23 9.00
C GLY A 9 -10.72 -35.75 9.63
N GLU A 10 -10.67 -35.78 10.96
CA GLU A 10 -9.46 -35.75 11.80
C GLU A 10 -8.31 -34.81 11.42
N SER A 11 -8.34 -33.56 11.91
CA SER A 11 -7.15 -32.87 12.45
C SER A 11 -7.49 -31.44 12.90
N LYS A 12 -8.01 -31.31 14.12
CA LYS A 12 -8.29 -30.01 14.76
C LYS A 12 -7.06 -29.08 14.85
N LYS A 13 -5.83 -29.63 14.80
CA LYS A 13 -4.57 -28.84 14.77
C LYS A 13 -4.22 -28.29 13.38
N SER A 14 -4.38 -29.08 12.31
CA SER A 14 -3.97 -28.68 10.95
C SER A 14 -4.85 -27.56 10.40
N LYS A 15 -6.16 -27.59 10.70
CA LYS A 15 -7.13 -26.56 10.28
C LYS A 15 -6.80 -25.19 10.86
N ASN A 16 -6.33 -25.12 12.11
CA ASN A 16 -5.94 -23.85 12.74
C ASN A 16 -4.65 -23.28 12.14
N VAL A 17 -3.63 -24.13 11.94
CA VAL A 17 -2.36 -23.72 11.31
C VAL A 17 -2.58 -23.28 9.86
N ALA A 18 -3.39 -24.02 9.10
CA ALA A 18 -3.74 -23.63 7.73
C ALA A 18 -4.55 -22.32 7.69
N LYS A 19 -5.44 -22.09 8.65
CA LYS A 19 -6.19 -20.83 8.78
C LYS A 19 -5.28 -19.65 9.13
N GLU A 20 -4.29 -19.84 10.01
CA GLU A 20 -3.30 -18.81 10.31
C GLU A 20 -2.40 -18.50 9.11
N ARG A 21 -1.94 -19.54 8.39
CA ARG A 21 -1.15 -19.36 7.16
C ARG A 21 -1.96 -18.67 6.06
N LEU A 22 -3.22 -19.04 5.86
CA LEU A 22 -4.11 -18.38 4.91
C LEU A 22 -4.39 -16.93 5.31
N LYS A 23 -4.59 -16.64 6.60
CA LYS A 23 -4.75 -15.26 7.09
C LYS A 23 -3.48 -14.43 6.84
N LEU A 24 -2.30 -15.01 7.04
CA LEU A 24 -1.01 -14.36 6.83
C LEU A 24 -0.76 -14.10 5.33
N VAL A 25 -1.05 -15.08 4.46
CA VAL A 25 -0.98 -14.93 3.00
C VAL A 25 -1.95 -13.85 2.51
N LEU A 26 -3.18 -13.79 3.02
CA LEU A 26 -4.17 -12.77 2.64
C LEU A 26 -3.80 -11.35 3.12
N VAL A 27 -3.02 -11.23 4.20
CA VAL A 27 -2.48 -9.93 4.65
C VAL A 27 -1.34 -9.47 3.73
N HIS A 28 -0.50 -10.41 3.28
CA HIS A 28 0.57 -10.14 2.31
C HIS A 28 0.01 -9.71 0.94
N ASP A 29 -1.00 -10.42 0.44
CA ASP A 29 -1.60 -10.21 -0.90
C ASP A 29 -2.38 -8.87 -1.01
N ARG A 30 -2.94 -8.34 0.09
CA ARG A 30 -3.69 -7.07 0.08
C ARG A 30 -2.82 -5.81 0.20
N ALA A 31 -1.51 -5.95 0.38
CA ALA A 31 -0.60 -4.84 0.63
C ALA A 31 0.64 -4.83 -0.28
N ASP A 32 0.69 -5.68 -1.30
CA ASP A 32 1.87 -5.96 -2.15
C ASP A 32 2.26 -4.78 -3.07
N CYS A 33 2.64 -3.66 -2.48
CA CYS A 33 3.64 -2.80 -3.06
C CYS A 33 4.95 -3.16 -2.36
N SER A 34 5.85 -3.84 -3.07
CA SER A 34 7.19 -4.09 -2.55
C SER A 34 7.85 -2.76 -2.17
N GLN A 35 8.70 -2.77 -1.15
CA GLN A 35 9.44 -1.58 -0.75
C GLN A 35 10.18 -0.96 -1.95
N ASP A 36 10.79 -1.80 -2.79
CA ASP A 36 11.46 -1.39 -4.02
C ASP A 36 10.52 -0.68 -5.02
N PHE A 37 9.26 -1.13 -5.12
CA PHE A 37 8.28 -0.49 -6.00
C PHE A 37 7.83 0.86 -5.45
N LEU A 38 7.65 0.98 -4.13
CA LEU A 38 7.35 2.27 -3.49
C LEU A 38 8.51 3.26 -3.65
N ASP A 39 9.74 2.79 -3.52
CA ASP A 39 10.94 3.61 -3.69
C ASP A 39 11.10 4.07 -5.16
N ALA A 40 10.77 3.21 -6.13
CA ALA A 40 10.71 3.59 -7.54
C ALA A 40 9.66 4.68 -7.82
N ILE A 41 8.42 4.50 -7.32
CA ILE A 41 7.35 5.50 -7.44
C ILE A 41 7.77 6.82 -6.78
N LYS A 42 8.36 6.75 -5.58
CA LYS A 42 8.88 7.92 -4.86
C LYS A 42 9.87 8.69 -5.71
N GLY A 43 10.86 8.01 -6.30
CA GLY A 43 11.87 8.65 -7.15
C GLY A 43 11.25 9.35 -8.37
N ASP A 44 10.30 8.71 -9.02
CA ASP A 44 9.62 9.28 -10.19
C ASP A 44 8.74 10.50 -9.84
N LEU A 45 7.97 10.43 -8.74
CA LEU A 45 7.14 11.54 -8.29
C LEU A 45 7.98 12.75 -7.85
N ILE A 46 9.06 12.51 -7.10
CA ILE A 46 10.00 13.55 -6.67
C ILE A 46 10.59 14.24 -7.90
N ARG A 47 11.06 13.48 -8.89
CA ARG A 47 11.64 14.05 -10.11
C ARG A 47 10.66 14.99 -10.81
N VAL A 48 9.42 14.55 -11.01
CA VAL A 48 8.39 15.36 -11.68
C VAL A 48 8.04 16.61 -10.87
N ILE A 49 7.88 16.52 -9.55
CA ILE A 49 7.57 17.69 -8.70
C ILE A 49 8.74 18.66 -8.68
N SER A 50 9.97 18.15 -8.60
CA SER A 50 11.21 18.94 -8.62
C SER A 50 11.39 19.75 -9.90
N ASP A 51 10.81 19.33 -11.03
CA ASP A 51 10.85 20.12 -12.27
C ASP A 51 10.08 21.44 -12.15
N TYR A 52 9.04 21.49 -11.30
CA TYR A 52 8.17 22.66 -11.12
C TYR A 52 8.37 23.38 -9.79
N MET A 53 8.93 22.72 -8.78
CA MET A 53 9.04 23.24 -7.41
C MET A 53 10.39 22.87 -6.80
N VAL A 54 10.88 23.70 -5.89
CA VAL A 54 12.01 23.37 -5.02
C VAL A 54 11.43 22.73 -3.76
N ILE A 55 11.73 21.46 -3.52
CA ILE A 55 11.21 20.66 -2.41
C ILE A 55 12.34 20.26 -1.45
N ASP A 56 12.02 19.94 -0.19
CA ASP A 56 12.97 19.33 0.73
C ASP A 56 12.85 17.80 0.69
N GLU A 57 13.86 17.13 0.14
CA GLU A 57 13.91 15.67 0.09
C GLU A 57 14.12 15.03 1.46
N ASN A 58 14.69 15.75 2.44
CA ASN A 58 15.02 15.20 3.76
C ASN A 58 13.78 15.08 4.66
N GLU A 59 12.81 15.98 4.49
CA GLU A 59 11.57 16.02 5.27
C GLU A 59 10.38 15.36 4.55
N LEU A 60 10.62 14.79 3.37
CA LEU A 60 9.60 14.11 2.59
C LEU A 60 9.19 12.79 3.28
N ASP A 61 7.90 12.65 3.54
CA ASP A 61 7.29 11.48 4.18
C ASP A 61 6.24 10.87 3.26
N ILE A 62 6.39 9.59 2.91
CA ILE A 62 5.43 8.85 2.08
C ILE A 62 5.00 7.60 2.85
N ARG A 63 3.69 7.38 2.96
CA ARG A 63 3.10 6.26 3.71
C ARG A 63 1.94 5.67 2.95
N MET A 64 1.84 4.34 2.99
CA MET A 64 0.67 3.62 2.51
C MET A 64 -0.34 3.51 3.66
N THR A 65 -1.54 4.03 3.44
CA THR A 65 -2.64 4.02 4.41
C THR A 65 -3.87 3.32 3.80
N ARG A 66 -4.95 3.19 4.57
CA ARG A 66 -6.25 2.77 4.03
C ARG A 66 -7.23 3.91 4.19
N THR A 67 -7.81 4.37 3.09
CA THR A 67 -8.85 5.40 3.07
C THR A 67 -10.20 4.79 2.70
N LYS A 68 -11.28 5.46 3.07
CA LYS A 68 -12.64 5.09 2.63
C LYS A 68 -12.84 5.56 1.20
N ARG A 69 -13.39 4.70 0.35
CA ARG A 69 -13.83 5.09 -0.99
C ARG A 69 -15.21 5.74 -0.91
N ASP A 70 -15.39 6.88 -1.56
CA ASP A 70 -16.61 7.71 -1.50
C ASP A 70 -17.88 6.99 -1.99
N THR A 71 -17.71 5.95 -2.82
CA THR A 71 -18.83 5.23 -3.46
C THR A 71 -19.52 4.20 -2.56
N ASP A 72 -18.79 3.57 -1.65
CA ASP A 72 -19.20 2.29 -1.04
C ASP A 72 -18.62 2.05 0.35
N ASP A 73 -18.03 3.07 0.99
CA ASP A 73 -17.44 3.02 2.35
C ASP A 73 -16.36 1.93 2.53
N ALA A 74 -15.93 1.31 1.43
CA ALA A 74 -14.93 0.26 1.41
C ALA A 74 -13.54 0.86 1.71
N MET A 75 -12.78 0.19 2.57
CA MET A 75 -11.40 0.58 2.85
C MET A 75 -10.49 0.14 1.70
N VAL A 76 -9.94 1.12 0.99
CA VAL A 76 -8.99 0.93 -0.11
C VAL A 76 -7.61 1.43 0.28
N PRO A 77 -6.52 0.78 -0.17
CA PRO A 77 -5.18 1.30 0.03
C PRO A 77 -5.01 2.66 -0.66
N ALA A 78 -4.37 3.61 0.01
CA ALA A 78 -4.06 4.94 -0.50
C ALA A 78 -2.61 5.31 -0.17
N LEU A 79 -1.93 5.91 -1.14
CA LEU A 79 -0.59 6.45 -0.93
C LEU A 79 -0.72 7.91 -0.48
N VAL A 80 -0.18 8.24 0.69
CA VAL A 80 -0.19 9.59 1.27
C VAL A 80 1.24 10.09 1.30
N ALA A 81 1.48 11.27 0.71
CA ALA A 81 2.79 11.90 0.66
C ALA A 81 2.72 13.33 1.21
N ASN A 82 3.58 13.64 2.17
CA ASN A 82 3.83 15.00 2.63
C ASN A 82 5.14 15.49 2.00
N ILE A 83 5.04 16.50 1.13
CA ILE A 83 6.16 17.02 0.35
C ILE A 83 6.29 18.52 0.66
N PRO A 84 7.20 18.90 1.56
CA PRO A 84 7.39 20.30 1.92
C PRO A 84 8.01 21.09 0.76
N ILE A 85 7.35 22.19 0.40
CA ILE A 85 7.76 23.08 -0.69
C ILE A 85 8.60 24.22 -0.09
N LYS A 86 9.84 24.38 -0.57
CA LYS A 86 10.72 25.50 -0.21
C LYS A 86 10.45 26.74 -1.05
N GLN A 87 10.32 26.57 -2.36
CA GLN A 87 10.15 27.67 -3.30
C GLN A 87 9.47 27.18 -4.58
N MET A 88 8.59 28.00 -5.17
CA MET A 88 8.08 27.70 -6.52
C MET A 88 9.13 28.11 -7.56
N LYS A 89 9.38 27.26 -8.56
CA LYS A 89 10.27 27.68 -9.66
C LYS A 89 9.55 28.75 -10.47
N ASP A 90 10.11 29.94 -10.48
CA ASP A 90 9.59 31.04 -11.26
C ASP A 90 9.71 30.68 -12.75
N ARG A 91 8.58 30.52 -13.43
CA ARG A 91 8.55 30.30 -14.87
C ARG A 91 8.85 31.65 -15.52
N LYS A 92 10.13 32.03 -15.56
CA LYS A 92 10.57 33.22 -16.31
C LYS A 92 10.01 33.09 -17.73
N ARG A 93 9.03 33.93 -18.04
CA ARG A 93 8.52 34.17 -19.39
C ARG A 93 9.62 34.76 -20.26
#